data_AF-A0A7G9NUZ3-F1
#
_entry.id   AF-A0A7G9NUZ3-F1
#
_cell.length_a   1.000
_cell.length_b   1.000
_cell.length_c   1.000
_cell.angle_alpha   90.00
_cell.angle_beta   90.00
_cell.angle_gamma   90.00
#
_symmetry.space_group_name_H-M   'P 1'
#
loop_
_entity.id
_entity.type
_entity.pdbx_description
1 polymer ?
#
loop_
_entity_poly.entity_id
_entity_poly.type
_entity_poly.pdbx_seq_one_letter_code
_entity_poly.pdbx_strand_id
1 'polypeptide(L)'
;MATKKKTTKKAGAKAGKPKPAPKAKANRERAAVPSKPKKVSALDAAAQVLATSGGPMRAQQLIDEMAKRQLWTSPGGKTPASTLYAAMTREISTKGAEARFKKTDRGLFMANG
;
A
#
# COMPACT_ATOMS: atom_id res chain seq x y z
N MET A 1 23.67 -31.63 -45.50
CA MET A 1 22.58 -32.55 -45.92
C MET A 1 21.47 -32.41 -44.89
N ALA A 2 20.49 -31.54 -45.13
CA ALA A 2 19.29 -31.80 -45.92
C ALA A 2 18.39 -32.85 -45.24
N THR A 3 17.34 -32.29 -44.64
CA THR A 3 16.18 -32.91 -44.02
C THR A 3 15.34 -33.72 -45.03
N LYS A 4 14.43 -34.57 -44.49
CA LYS A 4 12.99 -34.69 -44.86
C LYS A 4 12.48 -36.03 -45.41
N LYS A 5 11.45 -36.56 -44.74
CA LYS A 5 10.20 -37.20 -45.24
C LYS A 5 9.43 -37.72 -44.00
N LYS A 6 8.10 -37.66 -43.82
CA LYS A 6 6.91 -37.37 -44.65
C LYS A 6 5.71 -37.27 -43.64
N THR A 7 5.06 -36.12 -43.47
CA THR A 7 3.73 -35.72 -43.99
C THR A 7 2.52 -36.55 -43.54
N THR A 8 1.58 -35.93 -42.79
CA THR A 8 0.09 -35.92 -42.94
C THR A 8 -0.52 -35.09 -41.79
N LYS A 9 -0.87 -33.81 -41.97
CA LYS A 9 -2.16 -33.25 -42.42
C LYS A 9 -3.37 -33.67 -41.57
N LYS A 10 -3.80 -32.81 -40.64
CA LYS A 10 -5.22 -32.45 -40.49
C LYS A 10 -5.37 -31.03 -39.95
N ALA A 11 -6.11 -30.24 -40.72
CA ALA A 11 -6.57 -28.91 -40.41
C ALA A 11 -7.64 -28.95 -39.33
N GLY A 12 -7.66 -27.91 -38.50
CA GLY A 12 -8.71 -27.61 -37.53
C GLY A 12 -8.66 -26.13 -37.19
N ALA A 13 -9.24 -25.31 -38.07
CA ALA A 13 -9.39 -23.88 -37.88
C ALA A 13 -10.33 -23.59 -36.70
N LYS A 14 -9.92 -22.70 -35.78
CA LYS A 14 -10.83 -21.74 -35.14
C LYS A 14 -10.11 -20.44 -34.80
N ALA A 15 -10.48 -19.42 -35.58
CA ALA A 15 -10.81 -18.06 -35.19
C ALA A 15 -9.91 -17.34 -34.17
N GLY A 16 -9.25 -16.28 -34.66
CA GLY A 16 -8.46 -15.36 -33.86
C GLY A 16 -9.23 -14.66 -32.75
N LYS A 17 -8.50 -14.32 -31.70
CA LYS A 17 -8.85 -13.29 -30.72
C LYS A 17 -7.61 -12.42 -30.48
N PRO A 18 -7.72 -11.09 -30.61
CA PRO A 18 -6.57 -10.20 -30.64
C PRO A 18 -5.99 -9.98 -29.24
N LYS A 19 -4.68 -9.74 -29.25
CA LYS A 19 -3.81 -9.27 -28.17
C LYS A 19 -4.44 -8.09 -27.40
N PRO A 20 -4.67 -8.16 -26.08
CA PRO A 20 -5.07 -6.98 -25.33
C PRO A 20 -3.84 -6.09 -25.07
N ALA A 21 -3.89 -4.89 -25.63
CA ALA A 21 -3.05 -3.75 -25.31
C ALA A 21 -3.21 -3.33 -23.82
N PRO A 22 -2.27 -2.56 -23.24
CA PRO A 22 -2.16 -2.36 -21.80
C PRO A 22 -3.33 -1.50 -21.31
N LYS A 23 -4.12 -2.04 -20.37
CA LYS A 23 -5.21 -1.29 -19.74
C LYS A 23 -4.62 -0.17 -18.88
N ALA A 24 -4.78 1.03 -19.39
CA ALA A 24 -5.17 2.26 -18.72
C ALA A 24 -5.03 2.28 -17.19
N LYS A 25 -4.25 3.27 -16.76
CA LYS A 25 -4.18 3.82 -15.41
C LYS A 25 -5.61 4.05 -14.88
N ALA A 26 -6.13 3.07 -14.14
CA ALA A 26 -7.32 3.26 -13.34
C ALA A 26 -6.92 4.17 -12.17
N ASN A 27 -7.16 5.46 -12.38
CA ASN A 27 -7.43 6.43 -11.33
C ASN A 27 -8.41 5.78 -10.37
N ARG A 28 -7.90 5.16 -9.31
CA ARG A 28 -8.73 4.58 -8.26
C ARG A 28 -9.24 5.78 -7.47
N GLU A 29 -10.36 6.29 -7.95
CA GLU A 29 -11.17 7.29 -7.30
C GLU A 29 -11.21 6.96 -5.82
N ARG A 30 -10.74 7.95 -5.08
CA ARG A 30 -10.66 7.98 -3.64
C ARG A 30 -12.09 7.78 -3.14
N ALA A 31 -12.44 6.55 -2.76
CA ALA A 31 -13.61 6.30 -1.94
C ALA A 31 -13.35 6.99 -0.61
N ALA A 32 -13.74 8.26 -0.54
CA ALA A 32 -13.82 9.06 0.66
C ALA A 32 -14.91 8.41 1.51
N VAL A 33 -14.52 7.46 2.34
CA VAL A 33 -15.38 6.90 3.38
C VAL A 33 -15.70 8.05 4.33
N PRO A 34 -16.98 8.35 4.59
CA PRO A 34 -17.39 9.55 5.29
C PRO A 34 -16.83 9.58 6.71
N SER A 35 -16.33 10.76 7.08
CA SER A 35 -15.83 11.13 8.40
C SER A 35 -16.78 10.68 9.51
N LYS A 36 -16.44 9.58 10.19
CA LYS A 36 -17.06 9.21 11.47
C LYS A 36 -16.27 9.89 12.61
N PRO A 37 -16.95 10.51 13.59
CA PRO A 37 -16.31 11.36 14.59
C PRO A 37 -15.50 10.54 15.62
N LYS A 38 -14.33 11.10 15.97
CA LYS A 38 -13.50 10.85 17.17
C LYS A 38 -13.21 9.39 17.55
N LYS A 39 -12.76 8.58 16.61
CA LYS A 39 -11.72 7.59 16.92
C LYS A 39 -10.43 8.14 16.35
N VAL A 40 -9.38 8.22 17.18
CA VAL A 40 -8.03 8.54 16.72
C VAL A 40 -7.76 7.74 15.44
N SER A 41 -7.52 8.45 14.34
CA SER A 41 -7.26 7.78 13.07
C SER A 41 -5.95 7.00 13.18
N ALA A 42 -5.77 5.92 12.42
CA ALA A 42 -4.53 5.14 12.46
C ALA A 42 -3.28 6.03 12.23
N LEU A 43 -3.43 7.10 11.44
CA LEU A 43 -2.38 8.10 11.22
C LEU A 43 -2.14 8.96 12.47
N ASP A 44 -3.20 9.44 13.11
CA ASP A 44 -3.08 10.26 14.32
C ASP A 44 -2.45 9.48 15.48
N ALA A 45 -2.90 8.24 15.69
CA ALA A 45 -2.31 7.33 16.66
C ALA A 45 -0.84 7.01 16.33
N ALA A 46 -0.49 6.83 15.05
CA ALA A 46 0.91 6.60 14.65
C ALA A 46 1.78 7.83 14.90
N ALA A 47 1.27 9.03 14.66
CA ALA A 47 1.97 10.27 14.96
C ALA A 47 2.23 10.39 16.47
N GLN A 48 1.24 10.06 17.31
CA GLN A 48 1.40 10.09 18.76
C GLN A 48 2.44 9.07 19.26
N VAL A 49 2.48 7.86 18.70
CA VAL A 49 3.49 6.85 19.06
C VAL A 49 4.90 7.32 18.65
N LEU A 50 5.06 7.86 17.43
CA LEU A 50 6.36 8.38 16.99
C LEU A 50 6.81 9.58 17.81
N ALA A 51 5.90 10.51 18.14
CA ALA A 51 6.19 11.65 18.99
C ALA A 51 6.61 11.20 20.41
N THR A 52 5.97 10.17 20.95
CA THR A 52 6.31 9.63 22.29
C THR A 52 7.62 8.84 22.26
N SER A 53 7.88 8.08 21.20
CA SER A 53 9.08 7.23 21.09
C SER A 53 10.33 8.01 20.69
N GLY A 54 10.18 9.20 20.08
CA GLY A 54 11.29 10.09 19.71
C GLY A 54 12.25 9.53 18.64
N GLY A 55 11.94 8.38 18.02
CA GLY A 55 12.85 7.63 17.18
C GLY A 55 12.22 7.07 15.90
N PRO A 56 13.05 6.68 14.91
CA PRO A 56 12.58 6.07 13.69
C PRO A 56 12.04 4.67 13.94
N MET A 57 10.78 4.44 13.57
CA MET A 57 10.12 3.13 13.74
C MET A 57 9.53 2.62 12.43
N ARG A 58 9.42 1.29 12.32
CA ARG A 58 8.73 0.66 11.19
C ARG A 58 7.23 0.69 11.37
N ALA A 59 6.50 0.65 10.26
CA ALA A 59 5.03 0.59 10.28
C ALA A 59 4.48 -0.60 11.09
N GLN A 60 5.17 -1.76 11.09
CA GLN A 60 4.79 -2.90 11.93
C GLN A 60 4.91 -2.56 13.43
N GLN A 61 6.06 -2.05 13.86
CA GLN A 61 6.28 -1.64 15.24
C GLN A 61 5.28 -0.58 15.69
N LEU A 62 4.90 0.35 14.80
CA LEU A 62 3.87 1.33 15.07
C LEU A 62 2.51 0.69 15.34
N ILE A 63 2.12 -0.32 14.56
CA ILE A 63 0.89 -1.08 14.83
C ILE A 63 0.97 -1.79 16.19
N ASP A 64 2.07 -2.47 16.47
CA ASP A 64 2.25 -3.16 17.76
C ASP A 64 2.16 -2.20 18.94
N GLU A 65 2.84 -1.05 18.87
CA GLU A 65 2.80 -0.03 19.91
C GLU A 65 1.42 0.63 20.03
N MET A 66 0.74 0.92 18.91
CA MET A 66 -0.63 1.45 18.92
C MET A 66 -1.62 0.45 19.51
N ALA A 67 -1.45 -0.84 19.23
CA ALA A 67 -2.28 -1.91 19.76
C ALA A 67 -2.03 -2.11 21.26
N LYS A 68 -0.77 -2.15 21.69
CA LYS A 68 -0.38 -2.23 23.13
C LYS A 68 -0.95 -1.09 23.95
N ARG A 69 -0.91 0.13 23.40
CA ARG A 69 -1.43 1.34 24.06
C ARG A 69 -2.95 1.50 23.92
N GLN A 70 -3.62 0.56 23.24
CA GLN A 70 -5.04 0.63 22.88
C GLN A 70 -5.46 1.94 22.18
N LEU A 71 -4.50 2.67 21.61
CA LEU A 71 -4.73 3.91 20.87
C LEU A 71 -5.53 3.61 19.61
N TRP A 72 -5.12 2.55 18.89
CA TRP A 72 -5.81 2.14 17.69
C TRP A 72 -5.62 0.64 17.47
N THR A 73 -6.72 -0.04 17.13
CA THR A 73 -6.73 -1.46 16.78
C THR A 73 -7.30 -1.63 15.38
N SER A 74 -6.72 -2.55 14.61
CA SER A 74 -7.19 -2.82 13.25
C SER A 74 -8.64 -3.32 13.25
N PRO A 75 -9.54 -2.73 12.46
CA PRO A 75 -10.92 -3.19 12.34
C PRO A 75 -11.02 -4.42 11.42
N GLY A 76 -10.49 -5.56 11.88
CA GLY A 76 -10.65 -6.86 11.22
C GLY A 76 -9.75 -7.13 10.00
N GLY A 77 -8.69 -6.34 9.82
CA GLY A 77 -7.74 -6.50 8.71
C GLY A 77 -6.53 -7.38 9.07
N LYS A 78 -6.11 -8.25 8.15
CA LYS A 78 -4.91 -9.10 8.34
C LYS A 78 -3.60 -8.33 8.27
N THR A 79 -3.57 -7.16 7.60
CA THR A 79 -2.32 -6.42 7.31
C THR A 79 -2.43 -4.91 7.60
N PRO A 80 -2.66 -4.50 8.85
CA PRO A 80 -2.73 -3.08 9.21
C PRO A 80 -1.43 -2.31 8.96
N ALA A 81 -0.26 -2.98 9.07
CA ALA A 81 1.04 -2.35 8.83
C ALA A 81 1.20 -1.88 7.38
N SER A 82 0.73 -2.67 6.40
CA SER A 82 0.79 -2.30 4.97
C SER A 82 -0.13 -1.12 4.65
N THR A 83 -1.33 -1.08 5.26
CA THR A 83 -2.26 0.04 5.10
C THR A 83 -1.67 1.32 5.69
N LEU A 84 -1.11 1.24 6.90
CA LEU A 84 -0.48 2.37 7.58
C LEU A 84 0.73 2.87 6.79
N TYR A 85 1.58 1.96 6.28
CA TYR A 85 2.71 2.31 5.42
C TYR A 85 2.28 3.08 4.17
N ALA A 86 1.23 2.60 3.48
CA ALA A 86 0.70 3.25 2.29
C ALA A 86 0.12 4.63 2.61
N ALA A 87 -0.57 4.75 3.74
CA ALA A 87 -1.15 6.01 4.19
C ALA A 87 -0.07 7.05 4.55
N MET A 88 0.95 6.66 5.32
CA MET A 88 2.10 7.54 5.64
C MET A 88 2.86 7.95 4.38
N THR A 89 3.12 7.03 3.46
CA THR A 89 3.84 7.32 2.21
C THR A 89 3.05 8.32 1.36
N ARG A 90 1.74 8.13 1.22
CA ARG A 90 0.88 9.08 0.52
C ARG A 90 0.88 10.44 1.20
N GLU A 91 0.80 10.49 2.53
CA GLU A 91 0.82 11.75 3.28
C GLU A 91 2.11 12.53 3.01
N ILE A 92 3.26 11.86 3.10
CA ILE A 92 4.57 12.44 2.79
C ILE A 92 4.61 12.98 1.35
N SER A 93 4.11 12.21 0.37
CA SER A 93 4.06 12.68 -1.02
C SER A 93 3.08 13.82 -1.26
N THR A 94 1.98 13.90 -0.50
CA THR A 94 0.96 14.95 -0.69
C THR A 94 1.27 16.26 0.04
N LYS A 95 1.87 16.17 1.24
CA LYS A 95 2.12 17.33 2.11
C LYS A 95 3.59 17.77 2.12
N GLY A 96 4.52 16.89 1.73
CA GLY A 96 5.94 17.20 1.70
C GLY A 96 6.46 17.65 3.07
N ALA A 97 6.87 18.91 3.17
CA ALA A 97 7.38 19.51 4.40
C ALA A 97 6.32 19.65 5.51
N GLU A 98 5.03 19.75 5.15
CA GLU A 98 3.92 19.82 6.10
C GLU A 98 3.41 18.43 6.53
N ALA A 99 4.05 17.36 6.06
CA ALA A 99 3.69 16.01 6.48
C ALA A 99 3.99 15.83 7.97
N ARG A 100 3.15 15.06 8.67
CA ARG A 100 3.38 14.69 10.08
C ARG A 100 4.45 13.60 10.25
N PHE A 101 4.85 12.99 9.14
CA PHE A 101 5.80 11.89 9.08
C PHE A 101 6.97 12.28 8.19
N LYS A 102 8.16 11.82 8.55
CA LYS A 102 9.36 11.91 7.73
C LYS A 102 9.89 10.50 7.51
N LYS A 103 10.18 10.14 6.27
CA LYS A 103 10.87 8.90 5.95
C LYS A 103 12.36 9.09 6.23
N THR A 104 12.92 8.29 7.11
CA THR A 104 14.35 8.35 7.45
C THR A 104 15.15 7.33 6.66
N ASP A 105 14.62 6.12 6.52
CA ASP A 105 15.24 5.02 5.78
C ASP A 105 14.14 4.11 5.17
N ARG A 106 14.53 3.01 4.52
CA ARG A 106 13.62 2.09 3.85
C ARG A 106 12.72 1.38 4.85
N GLY A 107 11.51 1.90 5.00
CA GLY A 107 10.49 1.37 5.89
C GLY A 107 10.50 1.97 7.29
N LEU A 108 11.36 2.96 7.54
CA LEU A 108 11.48 3.68 8.81
C LEU A 108 10.88 5.07 8.68
N PHE A 109 10.02 5.42 9.62
CA PHE A 109 9.33 6.70 9.70
C PHE A 109 9.58 7.33 11.06
N MET A 110 9.73 8.65 11.08
CA MET A 110 9.78 9.48 12.27
C MET A 110 8.63 10.48 12.25
N ALA A 111 8.28 11.00 13.42
CA ALA A 111 7.45 12.19 13.51
C ALA A 111 8.21 13.37 12.89
N ASN A 112 7.51 14.15 12.06
CA ASN A 112 7.98 15.43 11.57
C ASN A 112 7.22 16.48 12.38
N GLY A 113 7.85 16.92 13.47
CA GLY A 113 7.33 17.86 14.46
C GLY A 113 8.47 18.69 15.01
#